data_AF-A0AA42EAP5-F1
#
_entry.id   AF-A0AA42EAP5-F1
#
_cell.length_a   1.000
_cell.length_b   1.000
_cell.length_c   1.000
_cell.angle_alpha   90.00
_cell.angle_beta   90.00
_cell.angle_gamma   90.00
#
_symmetry.space_group_name_H-M   'P 1'
#
loop_
_entity.id
_entity.type
_entity.pdbx_description
1 polymer ?
#
loop_
_entity_poly.entity_id
_entity_poly.type
_entity_poly.pdbx_seq_one_letter_code
_entity_poly.pdbx_strand_id
1 'polypeptide(L)'
;MRDGRWRRLWRRSRYHLNGLVLLAPLALTPVYLADQPVPGLGARVLPERAVGPFTVTLAEVSTAPPRTDHDGGRVKDYAARFCDGGRGRIRTAVLHVGAVPPEQPGEDILHGNPARLHAHVPFPETVTGDQGLWLTVETWDGQVFAISWPLAEAARSALPERGD
;
A
#
# COMPACT_ATOMS: atom_id res chain seq x y z
N MET A 1 -54.32 23.49 -9.64
CA MET A 1 -53.51 24.74 -9.53
C MET A 1 -52.20 24.57 -8.71
N ARG A 2 -51.58 23.37 -8.63
CA ARG A 2 -50.33 23.13 -7.87
C ARG A 2 -49.07 23.04 -8.74
N ASP A 3 -49.21 22.83 -10.05
CA ASP A 3 -48.10 22.44 -10.94
C ASP A 3 -47.21 23.61 -11.39
N GLY A 4 -47.78 24.82 -11.44
CA GLY A 4 -47.07 26.04 -11.87
C GLY A 4 -46.03 26.53 -10.86
N ARG A 5 -46.29 26.36 -9.56
CA ARG A 5 -45.34 26.74 -8.48
C ARG A 5 -44.15 25.79 -8.45
N TRP A 6 -44.38 24.49 -8.57
CA TRP A 6 -43.32 23.47 -8.58
C TRP A 6 -42.36 23.66 -9.76
N ARG A 7 -42.88 23.88 -10.98
CA ARG A 7 -42.05 24.17 -12.17
C ARG A 7 -41.22 25.46 -12.04
N ARG A 8 -41.72 26.47 -11.32
CA ARG A 8 -41.03 27.75 -11.11
C ARG A 8 -39.94 27.63 -10.05
N LEU A 9 -40.21 26.92 -8.95
CA LEU A 9 -39.24 26.53 -7.92
C LEU A 9 -38.12 25.66 -8.52
N TRP A 10 -38.46 24.66 -9.33
CA TRP A 10 -37.49 23.79 -10.02
C TRP A 10 -36.55 24.57 -10.96
N ARG A 11 -37.11 25.44 -11.82
CA ARG A 11 -36.29 26.26 -12.74
C ARG A 11 -35.38 27.24 -12.03
N ARG A 12 -35.74 27.70 -10.83
CA ARG A 12 -34.92 28.58 -10.00
C ARG A 12 -33.83 27.79 -9.26
N SER A 13 -34.18 26.62 -8.73
CA SER A 13 -33.27 25.82 -7.91
C SER A 13 -32.30 24.93 -8.69
N ARG A 14 -32.54 24.65 -9.97
CA ARG A 14 -31.63 23.83 -10.80
C ARG A 14 -30.20 24.39 -10.89
N TYR A 15 -30.03 25.70 -10.82
CA TYR A 15 -28.70 26.34 -10.87
C TYR A 15 -27.92 26.10 -9.57
N HIS A 16 -28.60 26.12 -8.42
CA HIS A 16 -28.01 25.77 -7.13
C HIS A 16 -27.65 24.28 -7.07
N LEU A 17 -28.45 23.41 -7.70
CA LEU A 17 -28.16 21.98 -7.78
C LEU A 17 -26.91 21.70 -8.64
N ASN A 18 -26.73 22.41 -9.76
CA ASN A 18 -25.51 22.34 -10.56
C ASN A 18 -24.29 22.90 -9.80
N GLY A 19 -24.46 23.99 -9.05
CA GLY A 19 -23.41 24.52 -8.18
C GLY A 19 -22.99 23.54 -7.08
N LEU A 20 -23.95 22.76 -6.55
CA LEU A 20 -23.69 21.76 -5.52
C LEU A 20 -22.86 20.58 -6.06
N VAL A 21 -23.03 20.21 -7.34
CA VAL A 21 -22.18 19.20 -8.00
C VAL A 21 -20.72 19.67 -8.08
N LEU A 22 -20.47 20.96 -8.30
CA LEU A 22 -19.11 21.53 -8.29
C LEU A 22 -18.47 21.54 -6.90
N LEU A 23 -19.27 21.51 -5.83
CA LEU A 23 -18.79 21.39 -4.46
C LEU A 23 -18.56 19.94 -4.03
N ALA A 24 -19.11 18.96 -4.76
CA ALA A 24 -18.95 17.54 -4.43
C ALA A 24 -17.48 17.11 -4.39
N PRO A 25 -16.60 17.49 -5.35
CA PRO A 25 -15.17 17.18 -5.26
C PRO A 25 -14.53 17.71 -3.99
N LEU A 26 -14.83 18.95 -3.58
CA LEU A 26 -14.31 19.58 -2.36
C LEU A 26 -14.81 18.92 -1.07
N ALA A 27 -16.08 18.50 -1.05
CA ALA A 27 -16.67 17.81 0.09
C ALA A 27 -16.17 16.36 0.24
N LEU A 28 -15.88 15.70 -0.88
CA LEU A 28 -15.39 14.32 -0.92
C LEU A 28 -13.85 14.23 -0.87
N THR A 29 -13.13 15.31 -1.14
CA THR A 29 -11.65 15.30 -1.11
C THR A 29 -11.10 14.83 0.23
N PRO A 30 -11.61 15.29 1.40
CA PRO A 30 -11.12 14.82 2.69
C PRO A 30 -11.30 13.31 2.88
N VAL A 31 -12.41 12.75 2.43
CA VAL A 31 -12.67 11.30 2.49
C VAL A 31 -11.75 10.55 1.53
N TYR A 32 -11.57 11.07 0.33
CA TYR A 32 -10.67 10.48 -0.68
C TYR A 32 -9.20 10.54 -0.26
N LEU A 33 -8.79 11.63 0.39
CA LEU A 33 -7.41 11.84 0.84
C LEU A 33 -7.13 11.22 2.21
N ALA A 34 -8.14 10.89 3.01
CA ALA A 34 -7.92 10.24 4.32
C ALA A 34 -7.18 8.90 4.20
N ASP A 35 -7.40 8.18 3.10
CA ASP A 35 -6.73 6.90 2.79
C ASP A 35 -5.56 7.06 1.81
N GLN A 36 -5.29 8.27 1.32
CA GLN A 36 -4.10 8.55 0.53
C GLN A 36 -3.02 9.07 1.48
N PRO A 37 -1.91 8.35 1.66
CA PRO A 37 -0.77 8.96 2.32
C PRO A 37 -0.41 10.21 1.52
N VAL A 38 -0.46 11.38 2.19
CA VAL A 38 0.20 12.64 1.80
C VAL A 38 1.52 12.33 1.08
N PRO A 39 1.97 13.15 0.09
CA PRO A 39 3.10 12.81 -0.79
C PRO A 39 4.24 12.11 -0.03
N GLY A 40 4.28 10.79 -0.20
CA GLY A 40 4.87 9.88 0.78
C GLY A 40 4.63 8.43 0.38
N LEU A 41 5.46 7.54 0.92
CA LEU A 41 5.53 6.15 0.46
C LEU A 41 4.30 5.34 0.88
N GLY A 42 3.77 5.60 2.08
CA GLY A 42 2.67 4.87 2.71
C GLY A 42 2.21 5.55 3.99
N ALA A 43 1.16 5.02 4.64
CA ALA A 43 0.66 5.49 5.93
C ALA A 43 1.70 5.34 7.06
N ARG A 44 2.55 4.31 7.01
CA ARG A 44 3.62 4.10 7.98
C ARG A 44 4.92 3.71 7.30
N VAL A 45 5.91 4.57 7.40
CA VAL A 45 7.25 4.36 6.85
C VAL A 45 8.10 3.56 7.83
N LEU A 46 8.74 2.51 7.34
CA LEU A 46 9.70 1.70 8.07
C LEU A 46 11.09 2.35 8.01
N PRO A 47 11.95 2.12 9.01
CA PRO A 47 13.34 2.53 8.97
C PRO A 47 14.01 2.06 7.68
N GLU A 48 14.76 2.97 7.06
CA GLU A 48 15.54 2.69 5.87
C GLU A 48 16.57 1.59 6.16
N ARG A 49 16.75 0.66 5.22
CA ARG A 49 17.73 -0.43 5.33
C ARG A 49 18.50 -0.60 4.02
N ALA A 50 19.72 -1.12 4.14
CA ALA A 50 20.51 -1.54 3.00
C ALA A 50 20.19 -3.00 2.64
N VAL A 51 20.04 -3.29 1.35
CA VAL A 51 19.89 -4.63 0.77
C VAL A 51 20.96 -4.80 -0.30
N GLY A 52 22.07 -5.43 0.08
CA GLY A 52 23.27 -5.45 -0.75
C GLY A 52 23.78 -4.03 -1.05
N PRO A 53 24.00 -3.67 -2.33
CA PRO A 53 24.45 -2.33 -2.73
C PRO A 53 23.32 -1.30 -2.84
N PHE A 54 22.08 -1.67 -2.52
CA PHE A 54 20.92 -0.79 -2.63
C PHE A 54 20.45 -0.34 -1.25
N THR A 55 19.86 0.84 -1.19
CA THR A 55 19.15 1.32 -0.01
C THR A 55 17.66 1.39 -0.33
N VAL A 56 16.84 0.90 0.59
CA VAL A 56 15.39 0.84 0.42
C VAL A 56 14.69 1.51 1.60
N THR A 57 13.74 2.37 1.27
CA THR A 57 12.69 2.80 2.19
C THR A 57 11.45 1.96 1.88
N LEU A 58 10.84 1.35 2.89
CA LEU A 58 9.60 0.58 2.77
C LEU A 58 8.50 1.25 3.60
N ALA A 59 7.24 1.11 3.21
CA ALA A 59 6.12 1.61 3.97
C ALA A 59 4.90 0.68 3.85
N GLU A 60 4.13 0.58 4.93
CA GLU A 60 2.76 0.07 4.88
C GLU A 60 1.89 1.10 4.15
N VAL A 61 1.16 0.68 3.11
CA VAL A 61 0.26 1.58 2.38
C VAL A 61 -0.88 2.04 3.31
N SER A 62 -1.41 1.12 4.11
CA SER A 62 -2.41 1.37 5.15
C SER A 62 -1.98 0.72 6.46
N THR A 63 -2.29 1.38 7.58
CA THR A 63 -2.13 0.81 8.92
C THR A 63 -3.26 -0.13 9.31
N ALA A 64 -4.25 -0.38 8.45
CA ALA A 64 -5.29 -1.38 8.69
C ALA A 64 -4.72 -2.82 8.73
N PRO A 65 -5.46 -3.78 9.32
CA PRO A 65 -5.15 -5.20 9.20
C PRO A 65 -5.14 -5.67 7.72
N PRO A 66 -4.52 -6.83 7.40
CA PRO A 66 -4.57 -7.42 6.06
C PRO A 66 -6.01 -7.56 5.58
N ARG A 67 -6.27 -7.10 4.36
CA ARG A 67 -7.59 -7.16 3.72
C ARG A 67 -7.78 -8.52 3.04
N THR A 68 -9.03 -8.91 2.84
CA THR A 68 -9.35 -10.04 1.96
C THR A 68 -9.25 -9.58 0.51
N ASP A 69 -8.56 -10.37 -0.31
CA ASP A 69 -8.47 -10.14 -1.75
C ASP A 69 -9.59 -10.86 -2.53
N HIS A 70 -9.66 -10.66 -3.83
CA HIS A 70 -10.72 -11.22 -4.68
C HIS A 70 -10.81 -12.75 -4.63
N ASP A 71 -9.69 -13.45 -4.41
CA ASP A 71 -9.63 -14.91 -4.29
C ASP A 71 -9.84 -15.42 -2.85
N GLY A 72 -10.21 -14.54 -1.92
CA GLY A 72 -10.42 -14.87 -0.51
C GLY A 72 -9.14 -14.95 0.34
N GLY A 73 -7.96 -14.84 -0.29
CA GLY A 73 -6.68 -14.74 0.41
C GLY A 73 -6.55 -13.45 1.22
N ARG A 74 -5.72 -13.46 2.26
CA ARG A 74 -5.38 -12.24 3.01
C ARG A 74 -4.17 -11.57 2.38
N VAL A 75 -4.26 -10.28 2.10
CA VAL A 75 -3.17 -9.50 1.52
C VAL A 75 -2.93 -8.22 2.29
N LYS A 76 -1.67 -7.79 2.33
CA LYS A 76 -1.29 -6.48 2.86
C LYS A 76 -0.44 -5.72 1.85
N ASP A 77 -0.82 -4.46 1.63
CA ASP A 77 -0.24 -3.62 0.59
C ASP A 77 0.97 -2.85 1.16
N TYR A 78 2.11 -2.98 0.48
CA TYR A 78 3.33 -2.25 0.80
C TYR A 78 3.76 -1.39 -0.36
N ALA A 79 4.50 -0.33 -0.04
CA ALA A 79 5.16 0.52 -1.01
C ALA A 79 6.65 0.61 -0.70
N ALA A 80 7.48 0.57 -1.73
CA ALA A 80 8.93 0.64 -1.61
C ALA A 80 9.51 1.71 -2.54
N ARG A 81 10.62 2.31 -2.10
CA ARG A 81 11.44 3.20 -2.92
C ARG A 81 12.89 2.84 -2.70
N PHE A 82 13.58 2.56 -3.80
CA PHE A 82 15.03 2.39 -3.81
C PHE A 82 15.70 3.75 -4.02
N CYS A 83 16.72 4.07 -3.22
CA CYS A 83 17.48 5.30 -3.37
C CYS A 83 18.15 5.41 -4.74
N ASP A 84 18.36 6.64 -5.20
CA ASP A 84 18.90 6.94 -6.53
C ASP A 84 20.32 6.36 -6.71
N GLY A 85 20.61 5.86 -7.93
CA GLY A 85 21.95 5.42 -8.32
C GLY A 85 22.14 3.91 -8.56
N GLY A 86 21.12 3.08 -8.34
CA GLY A 86 21.25 1.62 -8.52
C GLY A 86 20.04 0.90 -9.11
N ARG A 87 18.84 1.49 -9.08
CA ARG A 87 17.58 0.80 -9.45
C ARG A 87 17.57 0.15 -10.83
N GLY A 88 18.28 0.72 -11.82
CA GLY A 88 18.36 0.14 -13.17
C GLY A 88 19.09 -1.20 -13.21
N ARG A 89 19.84 -1.55 -12.16
CA ARG A 89 20.48 -2.87 -12.00
C ARG A 89 19.54 -3.91 -11.38
N ILE A 90 18.42 -3.48 -10.81
CA ILE A 90 17.44 -4.39 -10.21
C ILE A 90 16.60 -5.00 -11.35
N ARG A 91 16.58 -6.33 -11.39
CA ARG A 91 15.74 -7.12 -12.29
C ARG A 91 14.38 -7.37 -11.66
N THR A 92 14.36 -7.84 -10.43
CA THR A 92 13.13 -8.05 -9.65
C THR A 92 13.38 -7.74 -8.18
N ALA A 93 12.33 -7.31 -7.50
CA ALA A 93 12.31 -7.16 -6.06
C ALA A 93 10.99 -7.73 -5.52
N VAL A 94 11.07 -8.55 -4.49
CA VAL A 94 9.96 -9.38 -3.98
C VAL A 94 9.83 -9.20 -2.48
N LEU A 95 8.60 -9.04 -1.99
CA LEU A 95 8.31 -8.93 -0.56
C LEU A 95 7.55 -10.14 -0.06
N HIS A 96 7.98 -10.80 1.00
CA HIS A 96 7.33 -12.02 1.47
C HIS A 96 7.18 -12.04 2.99
N VAL A 97 6.04 -12.52 3.50
CA VAL A 97 5.85 -12.76 4.94
C VAL A 97 6.12 -14.22 5.28
N GLY A 98 7.18 -14.48 6.02
CA GLY A 98 7.59 -15.84 6.37
C GLY A 98 8.82 -15.92 7.27
N ALA A 99 9.18 -17.12 7.70
CA ALA A 99 10.40 -17.35 8.48
C ALA A 99 11.67 -17.19 7.62
N VAL A 100 11.57 -17.44 6.31
CA VAL A 100 12.65 -17.36 5.33
C VAL A 100 12.18 -16.56 4.09
N PRO A 101 13.11 -16.01 3.28
CA PRO A 101 12.75 -15.42 1.99
C PRO A 101 12.10 -16.46 1.05
N PRO A 102 11.31 -16.01 0.06
CA PRO A 102 10.63 -16.93 -0.87
C PRO A 102 11.65 -17.57 -1.82
N GLU A 103 11.47 -18.85 -2.13
CA GLU A 103 12.30 -19.55 -3.12
C GLU A 103 12.03 -19.06 -4.55
N GLN A 104 10.80 -18.62 -4.85
CA GLN A 104 10.39 -18.09 -6.15
C GLN A 104 9.50 -16.86 -5.98
N PRO A 105 9.64 -15.83 -6.85
CA PRO A 105 8.73 -14.69 -6.89
C PRO A 105 7.28 -15.12 -7.21
N GLY A 106 6.31 -14.58 -6.48
CA GLY A 106 4.87 -14.75 -6.73
C GLY A 106 4.17 -13.42 -7.02
N GLU A 107 2.95 -13.24 -6.52
CA GLU A 107 2.16 -11.99 -6.61
C GLU A 107 2.76 -10.83 -5.81
N ASP A 108 3.83 -11.11 -5.10
CA ASP A 108 4.47 -10.31 -4.08
C ASP A 108 5.67 -9.50 -4.64
N ILE A 109 5.75 -9.41 -5.97
CA ILE A 109 6.72 -8.60 -6.72
C ILE A 109 6.37 -7.11 -6.62
N LEU A 110 7.39 -6.31 -6.34
CA LEU A 110 7.33 -4.85 -6.40
C LEU A 110 7.21 -4.35 -7.84
N HIS A 111 6.15 -3.61 -8.13
CA HIS A 111 5.81 -3.11 -9.47
C HIS A 111 5.28 -1.67 -9.44
N GLY A 112 5.12 -1.05 -10.61
CA GLY A 112 4.56 0.29 -10.75
C GLY A 112 5.61 1.39 -10.96
N ASN A 113 5.37 2.58 -10.39
CA ASN A 113 6.22 3.74 -10.61
C ASN A 113 7.56 3.57 -9.88
N PRO A 114 8.73 3.79 -10.50
CA PRO A 114 10.03 3.72 -9.81
C PRO A 114 10.17 4.62 -8.57
N ALA A 115 9.42 5.71 -8.49
CA ALA A 115 9.39 6.58 -7.31
C ALA A 115 8.56 6.00 -6.16
N ARG A 116 7.68 5.03 -6.45
CA ARG A 116 6.79 4.36 -5.51
C ARG A 116 6.36 3.01 -6.10
N LEU A 117 7.17 1.99 -5.84
CA LEU A 117 6.84 0.62 -6.19
C LEU A 117 5.82 0.09 -5.19
N HIS A 118 4.96 -0.81 -5.62
CA HIS A 118 3.90 -1.42 -4.82
C HIS A 118 3.98 -2.94 -4.89
N ALA A 119 3.62 -3.62 -3.80
CA ALA A 119 3.42 -5.06 -3.77
C ALA A 119 2.18 -5.40 -2.95
N HIS A 120 1.44 -6.40 -3.44
CA HIS A 120 0.31 -7.01 -2.74
C HIS A 120 0.82 -8.28 -2.07
N VAL A 121 1.20 -8.19 -0.80
CA VAL A 121 1.93 -9.29 -0.15
C VAL A 121 0.93 -10.24 0.50
N PRO A 122 0.89 -11.53 0.10
CA PRO A 122 0.08 -12.53 0.76
C PRO A 122 0.45 -12.63 2.24
N PHE A 123 -0.55 -12.63 3.10
CA PHE A 123 -0.40 -12.64 4.54
C PHE A 123 -0.92 -13.96 5.11
N PRO A 124 -0.12 -14.71 5.89
CA PRO A 124 -0.56 -15.98 6.45
C PRO A 124 -1.77 -15.81 7.36
N GLU A 125 -2.62 -16.84 7.44
CA GLU A 125 -3.78 -16.85 8.34
C GLU A 125 -3.34 -16.77 9.81
N THR A 126 -2.28 -17.50 10.14
CA THR A 126 -1.71 -17.56 11.49
C THR A 126 -0.33 -16.92 11.50
N VAL A 127 -0.12 -16.00 12.45
CA VAL A 127 1.19 -15.40 12.70
C VAL A 127 1.78 -15.94 13.99
N THR A 128 2.92 -16.61 13.90
CA THR A 128 3.58 -17.30 15.02
C THR A 128 4.65 -16.45 15.73
N GLY A 129 4.94 -15.25 15.21
CA GLY A 129 5.82 -14.24 15.83
C GLY A 129 7.32 -14.41 15.52
N ASP A 130 7.72 -15.53 14.94
CA ASP A 130 9.06 -15.80 14.38
C ASP A 130 9.20 -15.36 12.91
N GLN A 131 8.09 -15.04 12.25
CA GLN A 131 8.06 -14.57 10.87
C GLN A 131 8.56 -13.13 10.74
N GLY A 132 9.19 -12.83 9.60
CA GLY A 132 9.57 -11.50 9.17
C GLY A 132 8.91 -11.12 7.84
N LEU A 133 8.92 -9.83 7.54
CA LEU A 133 8.72 -9.33 6.18
C LEU A 133 10.08 -9.31 5.48
N TRP A 134 10.28 -10.22 4.54
CA TRP A 134 11.49 -10.32 3.73
C TRP A 134 11.39 -9.45 2.49
N LEU A 135 12.49 -8.81 2.12
CA LEU A 135 12.70 -8.21 0.80
C LEU A 135 13.87 -8.93 0.15
N THR A 136 13.61 -9.53 -1.02
CA THR A 136 14.62 -10.13 -1.89
C THR A 136 14.78 -9.27 -3.13
N VAL A 137 16.02 -8.94 -3.49
CA VAL A 137 16.37 -8.16 -4.68
C VAL A 137 17.29 -9.00 -5.55
N GLU A 138 16.87 -9.26 -6.79
CA GLU A 138 17.69 -9.88 -7.82
C GLU A 138 18.14 -8.81 -8.81
N THR A 139 19.41 -8.83 -9.18
CA THR A 139 19.99 -7.92 -10.16
C THR A 139 20.09 -8.57 -11.55
N TRP A 140 20.25 -7.74 -12.60
CA TRP A 140 20.36 -8.24 -13.99
C TRP A 140 21.60 -9.11 -14.25
N ASP A 141 22.62 -9.02 -13.41
CA ASP A 141 23.81 -9.87 -13.42
C ASP A 141 23.66 -11.16 -12.57
N GLY A 142 22.47 -11.39 -12.00
CA GLY A 142 22.12 -12.62 -11.28
C GLY A 142 22.51 -12.63 -9.81
N GLN A 143 22.97 -11.52 -9.22
CA GLN A 143 23.18 -11.45 -7.78
C GLN A 143 21.85 -11.34 -7.03
N VAL A 144 21.75 -12.00 -5.87
CA VAL A 144 20.56 -11.98 -5.02
C VAL A 144 20.94 -11.46 -3.63
N PHE A 145 20.19 -10.48 -3.15
CA PHE A 145 20.35 -9.89 -1.83
C PHE A 145 19.02 -9.98 -1.09
N ALA A 146 19.05 -10.34 0.20
CA ALA A 146 17.85 -10.43 1.01
C ALA A 146 18.05 -9.76 2.37
N ILE A 147 17.00 -9.09 2.85
CA ILE A 147 16.89 -8.55 4.20
C ILE A 147 15.49 -8.80 4.75
N SER A 148 15.32 -8.68 6.07
CA SER A 148 14.01 -8.76 6.69
C SER A 148 13.79 -7.69 7.74
N TRP A 149 12.51 -7.37 7.97
CA TRP A 149 12.03 -6.66 9.14
C TRP A 149 11.24 -7.62 10.03
N PRO A 150 11.37 -7.55 11.36
CA PRO A 150 10.49 -8.28 12.26
C PRO A 150 9.03 -7.93 11.96
N LEU A 151 8.12 -8.91 11.94
CA LEU A 151 6.74 -8.63 11.55
C LEU A 151 6.00 -7.71 12.53
N ALA A 152 6.39 -7.71 13.80
CA ALA A 152 5.92 -6.72 14.79
C ALA A 152 6.31 -5.28 14.47
N GLU A 153 7.41 -5.10 13.75
CA GLU A 153 7.82 -3.81 13.21
C GLU A 153 7.14 -3.55 11.87
N ALA A 154 7.04 -4.53 10.97
CA ALA A 154 6.59 -4.35 9.59
C ALA A 154 5.06 -4.30 9.42
N ALA A 155 4.31 -4.95 10.30
CA ALA A 155 2.87 -5.16 10.14
C ALA A 155 2.16 -5.23 11.50
N ARG A 156 2.34 -4.21 12.37
CA ARG A 156 1.84 -4.24 13.75
C ARG A 156 0.34 -4.54 13.83
N SER A 157 -0.47 -3.91 12.98
CA SER A 157 -1.92 -4.13 12.94
C SER A 157 -2.37 -5.48 12.38
N ALA A 158 -1.43 -6.27 11.86
CA ALA A 158 -1.71 -7.63 11.41
C ALA A 158 -1.51 -8.68 12.49
N LEU A 159 -0.92 -8.30 13.64
CA LEU A 159 -0.72 -9.19 14.77
C LEU A 159 -1.97 -9.24 15.66
N PRO A 160 -2.30 -10.40 16.25
CA PRO A 160 -3.31 -10.44 17.30
C PRO A 160 -2.89 -9.54 18.47
N GLU A 161 -3.84 -8.82 19.06
CA GLU A 161 -3.64 -8.09 20.32
C GLU A 161 -3.05 -9.09 21.33
N ARG A 162 -1.84 -8.83 21.84
CA ARG A 162 -1.30 -9.62 22.94
C ARG A 162 -2.20 -9.35 24.14
N GLY A 163 -3.05 -10.31 24.49
CA GLY A 163 -3.73 -10.32 25.78
C GLY A 163 -2.65 -10.44 26.86
N ASP A 164 -2.55 -9.40 27.68
CA ASP A 164 -1.81 -9.40 28.95
C ASP A 164 -2.48 -10.33 29.97
#